data_AF-A0A2S2G1U2-F1
#
_entry.id   AF-A0A2S2G1U2-F1
#
_cell.length_a   1.000
_cell.length_b   1.000
_cell.length_c   1.000
_cell.angle_alpha   90.00
_cell.angle_beta   90.00
_cell.angle_gamma   90.00
#
_symmetry.space_group_name_H-M   'P 1'
#
loop_
_entity.id
_entity.type
_entity.pdbx_description
1 polymer ?
#
loop_
_entity_poly.entity_id
_entity_poly.type
_entity_poly.pdbx_seq_one_letter_code
_entity_poly.pdbx_strand_id
1 'polypeptide(L)'
;MDGTGLFNATRHIGLLCHLTSRMTADAEYQLAPNITGLPPADILGTAAGHLGRALAHYAQALTPLIALTTTGQHRLQRKLDSLDHHSRLLSHLDDAGRALTAARTSLEAPQPPAAPGAPAPAPSTALAPAARRRA
;
A
#
# COMPACT_ATOMS: atom_id res chain seq x y z
N MET A 1 -18.12 21.85 -3.31
CA MET A 1 -16.79 21.25 -3.54
C MET A 1 -15.78 22.37 -3.49
N ASP A 2 -14.78 22.25 -2.65
CA ASP A 2 -13.72 23.24 -2.47
C ASP A 2 -12.88 23.34 -3.76
N GLY A 3 -12.98 24.48 -4.44
CA GLY A 3 -12.41 24.71 -5.77
C GLY A 3 -10.88 24.68 -5.86
N THR A 4 -10.20 24.31 -4.78
CA THR A 4 -8.74 24.30 -4.64
C THR A 4 -8.14 22.91 -4.61
N GLY A 5 -8.95 21.84 -4.50
CA GLY A 5 -8.45 20.45 -4.50
C GLY A 5 -7.72 20.01 -3.22
N LEU A 6 -7.55 20.91 -2.24
CA LEU A 6 -6.81 20.66 -1.00
C LEU A 6 -7.53 19.67 -0.08
N PHE A 7 -8.86 19.76 0.07
CA PHE A 7 -9.64 18.79 0.82
C PHE A 7 -9.54 17.41 0.18
N ASN A 8 -9.66 17.34 -1.15
CA ASN A 8 -9.56 16.09 -1.88
C ASN A 8 -8.18 15.45 -1.68
N ALA A 9 -7.09 16.21 -1.79
CA ALA A 9 -5.74 15.69 -1.54
C ALA A 9 -5.60 15.13 -0.12
N THR A 10 -6.05 15.89 0.89
CA THR A 10 -6.02 15.45 2.30
C THR A 10 -6.86 14.19 2.54
N ARG A 11 -8.03 14.10 1.90
CA ARG A 11 -8.89 12.91 1.97
C ARG A 11 -8.21 11.69 1.34
N HIS A 12 -7.54 11.86 0.20
CA HIS A 12 -6.79 10.77 -0.44
C HIS A 12 -5.64 10.30 0.44
N ILE A 13 -4.90 11.21 1.08
CA ILE A 13 -3.86 10.85 2.05
C ILE A 13 -4.45 9.97 3.17
N GLY A 14 -5.57 10.38 3.77
CA GLY A 14 -6.23 9.59 4.82
C GLY A 14 -6.64 8.19 4.36
N LEU A 15 -7.23 8.08 3.16
CA LEU A 15 -7.62 6.79 2.57
C LEU A 15 -6.39 5.91 2.27
N LEU A 16 -5.32 6.48 1.73
CA LEU A 16 -4.11 5.74 1.39
C LEU A 16 -3.37 5.27 2.64
N CYS A 17 -3.31 6.06 3.71
CA CYS A 17 -2.83 5.60 5.01
C CYS A 17 -3.60 4.37 5.46
N HIS A 18 -4.93 4.44 5.46
CA HIS A 18 -5.79 3.33 5.89
C HIS A 18 -5.57 2.06 5.06
N LEU A 19 -5.54 2.19 3.72
CA LEU A 19 -5.32 1.05 2.83
C LEU A 19 -3.93 0.45 3.00
N THR A 20 -2.90 1.27 3.17
CA THR A 20 -1.52 0.79 3.40
C THR A 20 -1.45 0.01 4.70
N SER A 21 -1.99 0.56 5.80
CA SER A 21 -2.03 -0.15 7.09
C SER A 21 -2.80 -1.46 7.00
N ARG A 22 -3.92 -1.48 6.26
CA ARG A 22 -4.71 -2.69 6.06
C ARG A 22 -3.93 -3.76 5.30
N MET A 23 -3.28 -3.39 4.19
CA MET A 23 -2.49 -4.34 3.40
C MET A 23 -1.29 -4.87 4.17
N THR A 24 -0.61 -4.05 4.95
CA THR A 24 0.48 -4.51 5.82
C THR A 24 -0.02 -5.50 6.86
N ALA A 25 -1.15 -5.20 7.50
CA ALA A 25 -1.76 -6.13 8.48
C ALA A 25 -2.19 -7.45 7.83
N ASP A 26 -2.80 -7.41 6.64
CA ASP A 26 -3.18 -8.61 5.90
C ASP A 26 -1.93 -9.41 5.45
N ALA A 27 -0.82 -8.74 5.13
CA ALA A 27 0.46 -9.39 4.81
C ALA A 27 1.08 -10.09 6.02
N GLU A 28 1.06 -9.46 7.19
CA GLU A 28 1.50 -10.07 8.45
C GLU A 28 0.61 -11.26 8.82
N TYR A 29 -0.72 -11.13 8.65
CA TYR A 29 -1.66 -12.19 8.93
C TYR A 29 -1.43 -13.43 8.05
N GLN A 30 -1.05 -13.24 6.78
CA GLN A 30 -0.69 -14.33 5.86
C GLN A 30 0.55 -15.13 6.26
N LEU A 31 1.42 -14.58 7.11
CA LEU A 31 2.56 -15.32 7.64
C LEU A 31 2.15 -16.30 8.76
N ALA A 32 0.92 -16.23 9.25
CA ALA A 32 0.39 -17.19 10.20
C ALA A 32 0.07 -18.55 9.52
N PRO A 33 0.28 -19.68 10.22
CA PRO A 33 0.04 -21.00 9.65
C PRO A 33 -1.45 -21.22 9.31
N ASN A 34 -1.70 -21.86 8.17
CA ASN A 34 -3.02 -22.31 7.69
C ASN A 34 -4.02 -21.22 7.27
N ILE A 35 -3.56 -20.01 6.95
CA ILE A 35 -4.44 -18.98 6.36
C ILE A 35 -4.65 -19.28 4.87
N THR A 36 -5.91 -19.23 4.42
CA THR A 36 -6.31 -19.37 3.02
C THR A 36 -7.30 -18.26 2.67
N GLY A 37 -7.31 -17.81 1.41
CA GLY A 37 -8.29 -16.82 0.92
C GLY A 37 -7.81 -15.36 0.88
N LEU A 38 -6.56 -15.08 1.26
CA LEU A 38 -5.91 -13.78 1.06
C LEU A 38 -4.86 -13.87 -0.07
N PRO A 39 -4.49 -12.74 -0.71
CA PRO A 39 -3.33 -12.70 -1.60
C PRO A 39 -2.03 -12.97 -0.83
N PRO A 40 -1.02 -13.59 -1.46
CA PRO A 40 0.31 -13.80 -0.89
C PRO A 40 0.91 -12.54 -0.25
N ALA A 41 1.67 -12.73 0.83
CA ALA A 41 2.26 -11.62 1.60
C ALA A 41 3.20 -10.73 0.78
N ASP A 42 3.90 -11.28 -0.22
CA ASP A 42 4.74 -10.55 -1.17
C ASP A 42 3.92 -9.66 -2.10
N ILE A 43 2.77 -10.14 -2.59
CA ILE A 43 1.83 -9.35 -3.39
C ILE A 43 1.27 -8.19 -2.55
N LEU A 44 0.82 -8.49 -1.32
CA LEU A 44 0.29 -7.48 -0.40
C LEU A 44 1.35 -6.44 -0.02
N GLY A 45 2.58 -6.87 0.27
CA GLY A 45 3.70 -5.99 0.55
C GLY A 45 4.07 -5.10 -0.64
N THR A 46 4.06 -5.65 -1.86
CA THR A 46 4.32 -4.90 -3.09
C THR A 46 3.24 -3.84 -3.32
N ALA A 47 1.96 -4.22 -3.19
CA ALA A 47 0.84 -3.29 -3.32
C ALA A 47 0.91 -2.18 -2.25
N ALA A 48 1.20 -2.53 -0.99
CA ALA A 48 1.40 -1.56 0.09
C ALA A 48 2.55 -0.58 -0.21
N GLY A 49 3.66 -1.07 -0.79
CA GLY A 49 4.77 -0.22 -1.23
C GLY A 49 4.35 0.80 -2.31
N HIS A 50 3.55 0.37 -3.29
CA HIS A 50 3.00 1.26 -4.31
C HIS A 50 2.01 2.28 -3.72
N LEU A 51 1.16 1.89 -2.77
CA LEU A 51 0.29 2.82 -2.03
C LEU A 51 1.09 3.86 -1.25
N GLY A 52 2.18 3.44 -0.59
CA GLY A 52 3.10 4.35 0.10
C GLY A 52 3.75 5.37 -0.85
N ARG A 53 4.09 4.97 -2.08
CA ARG A 53 4.57 5.89 -3.11
C ARG A 53 3.48 6.87 -3.56
N ALA A 54 2.25 6.42 -3.75
CA ALA A 54 1.12 7.31 -4.06
C ALA A 54 0.89 8.33 -2.95
N LEU A 55 0.94 7.90 -1.68
CA LEU A 55 0.84 8.77 -0.50
C LEU A 55 1.92 9.86 -0.52
N ALA A 56 3.18 9.50 -0.81
CA ALA A 56 4.27 10.46 -0.88
C ALA A 56 4.01 11.54 -1.94
N HIS A 57 3.50 11.18 -3.11
CA HIS A 57 3.16 12.14 -4.15
C HIS A 57 1.99 13.05 -3.77
N TYR A 58 0.95 12.53 -3.11
CA TYR A 58 -0.12 13.38 -2.56
C TYR A 58 0.39 14.34 -1.48
N ALA A 59 1.32 13.90 -0.62
CA ALA A 59 1.94 14.77 0.37
C ALA A 59 2.76 15.89 -0.29
N GLN A 60 3.53 15.56 -1.33
CA GLN A 60 4.28 16.55 -2.13
C GLN A 60 3.35 17.53 -2.86
N ALA A 61 2.16 17.08 -3.28
CA ALA A 61 1.15 17.93 -3.91
C ALA A 61 0.55 19.00 -2.97
N LEU A 62 0.65 18.83 -1.65
CA LEU A 62 0.11 19.80 -0.68
C LEU A 62 0.78 21.17 -0.80
N THR A 63 2.10 21.22 -0.99
CA THR A 63 2.84 22.49 -1.10
C THR A 63 2.34 23.36 -2.26
N PRO A 64 2.29 22.89 -3.52
CA PRO A 64 1.73 23.69 -4.61
C PRO A 64 0.24 23.97 -4.43
N LEU A 65 -0.56 23.04 -3.86
CA LEU A 65 -1.98 23.30 -3.56
C LEU A 65 -2.16 24.50 -2.62
N ILE A 66 -1.40 24.54 -1.51
CA ILE A 66 -1.44 25.65 -0.54
C ILE A 66 -0.92 26.95 -1.17
N ALA A 67 0.11 26.88 -2.01
CA ALA A 67 0.60 28.07 -2.72
C ALA A 67 -0.47 28.64 -3.66
N LEU A 68 -1.21 27.79 -4.36
CA LEU A 68 -2.27 28.19 -5.28
C LEU A 68 -3.52 28.74 -4.58
N THR A 69 -3.81 28.31 -3.34
CA THR A 69 -4.94 28.86 -2.57
C THR A 69 -4.67 30.26 -2.01
N THR A 70 -3.40 30.69 -1.94
CA THR A 70 -2.98 31.92 -1.26
C THR A 70 -2.61 33.07 -2.20
N THR A 71 -2.58 32.86 -3.52
CA THR A 71 -2.12 33.88 -4.48
C THR A 71 -3.23 34.76 -5.07
N GLY A 72 -3.21 36.06 -4.74
CA GLY A 72 -3.96 37.12 -5.44
C GLY A 72 -3.32 37.56 -6.78
N GLN A 73 -4.13 37.80 -7.80
CA GLN A 73 -3.82 37.74 -9.24
C GLN A 73 -3.17 38.98 -9.92
N HIS A 74 -2.32 39.79 -9.27
CA HIS A 74 -1.96 41.12 -9.83
C HIS A 74 -0.50 41.40 -10.25
N ARG A 75 0.45 40.45 -10.14
CA ARG A 75 1.83 40.65 -10.65
C ARG A 75 2.28 39.53 -11.59
N LEU A 76 3.03 39.88 -12.66
CA LEU A 76 3.56 38.93 -13.65
C LEU A 76 4.37 37.79 -13.00
N GLN A 77 5.27 38.12 -12.06
CA GLN A 77 6.04 37.11 -11.33
C GLN A 77 5.14 36.07 -10.66
N ARG A 78 4.05 36.50 -10.01
CA ARG A 78 3.10 35.58 -9.38
C ARG A 78 2.33 34.72 -10.37
N LYS A 79 2.13 35.17 -11.61
CA LYS A 79 1.53 34.33 -12.66
C LYS A 79 2.48 33.22 -13.09
N LEU A 80 3.78 33.51 -13.20
CA LEU A 80 4.80 32.50 -13.49
C LEU A 80 4.93 31.50 -12.33
N ASP A 81 4.99 31.99 -11.10
CA ASP A 81 5.04 31.12 -9.91
C ASP A 81 3.78 30.22 -9.83
N SER A 82 2.60 30.77 -10.15
CA SER A 82 1.35 29.99 -10.20
C SER A 82 1.37 28.91 -11.29
N LEU A 83 2.00 29.16 -12.43
CA LEU A 83 2.16 28.18 -13.50
C LEU A 83 3.12 27.06 -13.10
N ASP A 84 4.25 27.40 -12.46
CA ASP A 84 5.19 26.42 -11.90
C ASP A 84 4.50 25.54 -10.82
N HIS A 85 3.73 26.15 -9.92
CA HIS A 85 2.95 25.40 -8.92
C HIS A 85 1.92 24.47 -9.56
N HIS A 86 1.20 24.91 -10.60
CA HIS A 86 0.28 24.03 -11.34
C HIS A 86 1.02 22.87 -12.01
N SER A 87 2.15 23.13 -12.67
CA SER A 87 2.95 22.10 -13.34
C SER A 87 3.43 21.03 -12.36
N ARG A 88 3.97 21.44 -11.21
CA ARG A 88 4.39 20.52 -10.14
C ARG A 88 3.23 19.75 -9.54
N LEU A 89 2.09 20.41 -9.32
CA LEU A 89 0.88 19.76 -8.84
C LEU A 89 0.44 18.65 -9.79
N LEU A 90 0.34 18.93 -11.08
CA LEU A 90 -0.05 17.92 -12.09
C LEU A 90 0.93 16.75 -12.13
N SER A 91 2.24 17.02 -12.11
CA SER A 91 3.25 15.96 -12.07
C SER A 91 3.07 15.03 -10.87
N HIS A 92 2.86 15.58 -9.67
CA HIS A 92 2.64 14.77 -8.47
C HIS A 92 1.34 13.96 -8.54
N LEU A 93 0.25 14.53 -9.08
CA LEU A 93 -1.01 13.81 -9.23
C LEU A 93 -0.91 12.68 -10.28
N ASP A 94 -0.19 12.90 -11.37
CA ASP A 94 0.07 11.88 -12.39
C ASP A 94 0.92 10.74 -11.82
N ASP A 95 1.99 11.06 -11.10
CA ASP A 95 2.85 10.05 -10.46
C ASP A 95 2.10 9.27 -9.38
N ALA A 96 1.23 9.94 -8.60
CA ALA A 96 0.32 9.26 -7.69
C ALA A 96 -0.60 8.29 -8.44
N GLY A 97 -1.21 8.73 -9.55
CA GLY A 97 -2.06 7.89 -10.38
C GLY A 97 -1.35 6.66 -10.95
N ARG A 98 -0.10 6.81 -11.38
CA ARG A 98 0.75 5.69 -11.83
C ARG A 98 1.02 4.70 -10.70
N ALA A 99 1.35 5.20 -9.51
CA ALA A 99 1.58 4.36 -8.34
C ALA A 99 0.31 3.60 -7.91
N LEU A 100 -0.86 4.23 -7.94
CA LEU A 100 -2.15 3.57 -7.66
C LEU A 100 -2.48 2.49 -8.70
N THR A 101 -2.21 2.77 -9.97
CA THR A 101 -2.39 1.79 -11.04
C THR A 101 -1.46 0.59 -10.83
N ALA A 102 -0.20 0.83 -10.48
CA ALA A 102 0.75 -0.22 -10.15
C ALA A 102 0.28 -1.08 -8.97
N ALA A 103 -0.20 -0.45 -7.89
CA ALA A 103 -0.77 -1.16 -6.74
C ALA A 103 -1.93 -2.08 -7.15
N ARG A 104 -2.85 -1.57 -7.98
CA ARG A 104 -3.97 -2.36 -8.51
C ARG A 104 -3.48 -3.53 -9.35
N THR A 105 -2.54 -3.31 -10.27
CA THR A 105 -2.01 -4.37 -11.13
C THR A 105 -1.32 -5.48 -10.34
N SER A 106 -0.66 -5.15 -9.22
CA SER A 106 -0.07 -6.16 -8.32
C SER A 106 -1.14 -7.06 -7.71
N LEU A 107 -2.30 -6.50 -7.35
CA LEU A 107 -3.41 -7.24 -6.72
C LEU A 107 -4.22 -8.06 -7.73
N GLU A 108 -4.30 -7.62 -8.98
CA GLU A 108 -5.03 -8.31 -10.07
C GLU A 108 -4.21 -9.43 -10.72
N ALA A 109 -2.90 -9.51 -10.46
CA ALA A 109 -2.04 -10.52 -11.06
C ALA A 109 -2.47 -11.96 -10.65
N PRO A 110 -2.56 -12.92 -11.60
CA PRO A 110 -2.91 -14.30 -11.27
C PRO A 110 -1.95 -14.88 -10.23
N GLN A 111 -2.52 -15.38 -9.14
CA GLN A 111 -1.77 -16.03 -8.09
C GLN A 111 -1.06 -17.28 -8.65
N PRO A 112 0.27 -17.41 -8.50
CA PRO A 112 0.96 -18.64 -8.87
C PRO A 112 0.33 -19.83 -8.13
N PRO A 113 0.11 -20.99 -8.79
CA PRO A 113 -0.39 -22.16 -8.10
C PRO A 113 0.54 -22.49 -6.93
N ALA A 114 -0.06 -22.71 -5.76
CA ALA A 114 0.67 -23.10 -4.56
C ALA A 114 1.59 -24.28 -4.88
N ALA A 115 2.89 -24.15 -4.58
CA ALA A 115 3.84 -25.23 -4.77
C ALA A 115 3.34 -26.49 -4.03
N PRO A 116 3.46 -27.69 -4.61
CA PRO A 116 3.04 -28.92 -3.95
C PRO A 116 3.71 -29.03 -2.59
N GLY A 117 2.90 -29.10 -1.53
CA GLY A 117 3.37 -29.12 -0.15
C GLY A 117 4.43 -30.22 0.05
N ALA A 118 5.53 -29.85 0.69
CA ALA A 118 6.51 -30.82 1.16
C ALA A 118 5.80 -31.85 2.05
N PRO A 119 6.10 -33.16 1.91
CA PRO A 119 5.42 -34.20 2.66
C PRO A 119 5.58 -33.96 4.17
N ALA A 120 4.47 -34.11 4.90
CA ALA A 120 4.42 -33.97 6.34
C ALA A 120 5.48 -34.91 6.99
N PRO A 121 6.28 -34.42 7.95
CA PRO A 121 7.19 -35.29 8.69
C PRO A 121 6.37 -36.37 9.41
N ALA A 122 6.81 -37.62 9.27
CA ALA A 122 6.14 -38.79 9.85
C ALA A 122 5.97 -38.62 11.37
N PRO A 123 4.86 -39.12 11.95
CA PRO A 123 4.65 -39.06 13.39
C PRO A 123 5.74 -39.88 14.09
N SER A 124 6.55 -39.21 14.91
CA SER A 124 7.49 -39.87 15.82
C SER A 124 6.71 -40.79 16.75
N THR A 125 6.87 -42.10 16.55
CA THR A 125 6.34 -43.13 17.44
C THR A 125 6.85 -42.90 18.85
N ALA A 126 5.93 -42.57 19.77
CA ALA A 126 6.17 -42.49 21.20
C ALA A 126 6.73 -43.83 21.70
N LEU A 127 7.85 -43.77 22.42
CA LEU A 127 8.40 -44.92 23.15
C LEU A 127 7.32 -45.51 24.06
N ALA A 128 7.03 -46.80 23.87
CA ALA A 128 6.16 -47.56 24.76
C ALA A 128 6.78 -47.65 26.19
N PRO A 129 5.98 -47.51 27.26
CA PRO A 129 6.48 -47.68 28.62
C PRO A 129 6.76 -49.17 28.91
N ALA A 130 7.98 -49.48 29.32
CA ALA A 130 8.38 -50.81 29.73
C ALA A 130 7.62 -51.24 31.01
N ALA A 131 6.72 -52.21 30.85
CA ALA A 131 6.07 -52.91 31.96
C ALA A 131 7.13 -53.72 32.73
N ARG A 132 7.52 -53.25 33.91
CA ARG A 132 8.36 -54.00 34.85
C ARG A 132 7.47 -55.01 35.60
N ARG A 133 7.55 -56.29 35.22
CA ARG A 133 6.91 -57.40 35.97
C ARG A 133 7.59 -57.59 37.33
N ARG A 134 6.78 -57.79 38.36
CA ARG A 134 7.17 -58.30 39.68
C ARG A 134 7.62 -59.76 39.57
N ALA A 135 8.67 -60.10 40.29
CA ALA A 135 8.95 -61.40 40.88
C ALA A 135 9.60 -61.16 42.24
#